data_AF-A0A0Q8E7V2-F1
#
_entry.id   AF-A0A0Q8E7V2-F1
#
_cell.length_a   1.000
_cell.length_b   1.000
_cell.length_c   1.000
_cell.angle_alpha   90.00
_cell.angle_beta   90.00
_cell.angle_gamma   90.00
#
_symmetry.space_group_name_H-M   'P 1'
#
loop_
_entity.id
_entity.type
_entity.pdbx_description
1 polymer ?
#
loop_
_entity_poly.entity_id
_entity_poly.type
_entity_poly.pdbx_seq_one_letter_code
_entity_poly.pdbx_strand_id
1 'polypeptide(L)'
;MDAWSLPVGNAQLDAMRGGFDSGNGLLASFGIDRVVYINGNLATRTSVSIPDIGHMSPAQARALAAVDGVLTVVQGGQGNTAALVSSGAATATVIQNSLDGQHIQSLTTIDASVDHLDQFRSARLGDTLQGALIQSLGH
;
A
#
# COMPACT_ATOMS: atom_id res chain seq x y z
N MET A 1 -8.18 -31.95 -19.73
CA MET A 1 -9.11 -30.81 -19.85
C MET A 1 -9.38 -30.30 -18.45
N ASP A 2 -8.70 -29.20 -18.15
CA ASP A 2 -9.11 -28.06 -17.30
C ASP A 2 -9.63 -28.35 -15.89
N ALA A 3 -8.68 -28.63 -14.98
CA ALA A 3 -8.86 -28.40 -13.55
C ALA A 3 -8.77 -26.88 -13.25
N TRP A 4 -9.75 -26.11 -13.71
CA TRP A 4 -9.91 -24.73 -13.25
C TRP A 4 -10.54 -24.80 -11.85
N SER A 5 -9.72 -24.46 -10.86
CA SER A 5 -10.04 -24.46 -9.43
C SER A 5 -11.44 -23.91 -9.16
N LEU A 6 -12.22 -24.61 -8.34
CA LEU A 6 -13.50 -24.11 -7.83
C LEU A 6 -13.28 -22.73 -7.19
N PRO A 7 -14.21 -21.76 -7.37
CA PRO A 7 -14.10 -20.46 -6.75
C PRO A 7 -13.94 -20.61 -5.23
N VAL A 8 -12.91 -20.01 -4.67
CA VAL A 8 -12.71 -19.97 -3.22
C VAL A 8 -13.86 -19.18 -2.59
N GLY A 9 -14.49 -19.71 -1.55
CA GLY A 9 -15.64 -19.07 -0.91
C GLY A 9 -15.26 -17.72 -0.28
N ASN A 10 -16.20 -16.77 -0.25
CA ASN A 10 -15.94 -15.41 0.24
C ASN A 10 -15.33 -15.39 1.65
N ALA A 11 -15.85 -16.21 2.57
CA ALA A 11 -15.32 -16.32 3.93
C ALA A 11 -13.88 -16.86 3.99
N GLN A 12 -13.53 -17.77 3.07
CA GLN A 12 -12.16 -18.29 2.96
C GLN A 12 -11.23 -17.25 2.33
N LEU A 13 -11.72 -16.48 1.35
CA LEU A 13 -11.02 -15.31 0.82
C LEU A 13 -10.83 -14.23 1.88
N ASP A 14 -11.82 -13.98 2.74
CA ASP A 14 -11.73 -13.03 3.84
C ASP A 14 -10.67 -13.45 4.88
N ALA A 15 -10.68 -14.73 5.27
CA ALA A 15 -9.67 -15.28 6.16
C ALA A 15 -8.26 -15.24 5.56
N MET A 16 -8.12 -15.55 4.27
CA MET A 16 -6.85 -15.52 3.55
C MET A 16 -6.34 -14.10 3.28
N ARG A 17 -7.24 -13.13 3.07
CA ARG A 17 -6.89 -11.72 2.84
C ARG A 17 -6.32 -11.05 4.08
N GLY A 18 -6.52 -11.63 5.27
CA GLY A 18 -6.12 -11.00 6.52
C GLY A 18 -6.91 -9.73 6.74
N GLY A 19 -7.97 -9.81 7.52
CA GLY A 19 -8.80 -8.66 7.87
C GLY A 19 -9.08 -8.70 9.35
N PHE A 20 -8.23 -8.08 10.16
CA PHE A 20 -8.55 -7.82 11.56
C PHE A 20 -9.55 -6.66 11.62
N ASP A 21 -10.78 -6.92 11.15
CA ASP A 21 -11.93 -6.07 11.34
C ASP A 21 -12.41 -6.25 12.79
N SER A 22 -12.17 -5.23 13.61
CA SER A 22 -12.57 -5.26 15.03
C SER A 22 -14.03 -4.83 15.25
N GLY A 23 -14.85 -4.85 14.20
CA GLY A 23 -16.20 -4.25 14.17
C GLY A 23 -16.20 -2.78 13.75
N ASN A 24 -15.03 -2.19 13.53
CA ASN A 24 -14.82 -0.77 13.20
C ASN A 24 -14.13 -0.57 11.84
N GLY A 25 -13.97 -1.63 11.03
CA GLY A 25 -13.16 -1.59 9.81
C GLY A 25 -11.71 -2.06 9.99
N LEU A 26 -10.97 -2.06 8.88
CA LEU A 26 -9.54 -2.31 8.79
C LEU A 26 -8.76 -1.14 9.43
N LEU A 27 -8.05 -1.39 10.53
CA LEU A 27 -7.14 -0.42 11.17
C LEU A 27 -5.75 -0.48 10.52
N ALA A 28 -5.65 -0.11 9.25
CA ALA A 28 -4.39 -0.11 8.51
C ALA A 28 -4.07 1.26 7.94
N SER A 29 -2.78 1.59 7.90
CA SER A 29 -2.25 2.76 7.19
C SER A 29 -1.44 2.31 5.97
N PHE A 30 -1.39 3.15 4.95
CA PHE A 30 -0.62 2.93 3.73
C PHE A 30 0.06 4.22 3.27
N GLY A 31 1.32 4.13 2.89
CA GLY A 31 2.11 5.19 2.31
C GLY A 31 2.92 4.68 1.13
N ILE A 32 3.11 5.54 0.14
CA ILE A 32 4.03 5.31 -0.97
C ILE A 32 4.80 6.61 -1.26
N ASP A 33 6.11 6.51 -1.43
CA ASP A 33 6.98 7.60 -1.86
C ASP A 33 7.86 7.10 -3.01
N ARG A 34 7.73 7.74 -4.16
CA ARG A 34 8.49 7.44 -5.38
C ARG A 34 9.36 8.62 -5.70
N VAL A 35 10.65 8.41 -5.82
CA VAL A 35 11.63 9.45 -6.15
C VAL A 35 12.57 8.97 -7.23
N VAL A 36 12.94 9.88 -8.13
CA VAL A 36 14.07 9.68 -9.06
C VAL A 36 15.07 10.79 -8.83
N TYR A 37 16.34 10.42 -8.66
CA TYR A 37 17.47 11.35 -8.60
C TYR A 37 18.36 11.20 -9.82
N ILE A 38 18.90 12.31 -10.32
CA ILE A 38 19.95 12.37 -11.34
C ILE A 38 21.13 13.14 -10.75
N ASN A 39 22.27 12.48 -10.61
CA ASN A 39 23.50 13.02 -9.98
C ASN A 39 23.23 13.60 -8.59
N GLY A 40 22.36 12.95 -7.81
CA GLY A 40 21.96 13.41 -6.47
C GLY A 40 20.89 14.51 -6.44
N ASN A 41 20.48 15.06 -7.59
CA ASN A 41 19.40 16.05 -7.67
C ASN A 41 18.05 15.37 -7.91
N LEU A 42 17.01 15.80 -7.18
CA LEU A 42 15.66 15.26 -7.33
C LEU A 42 15.09 15.64 -8.71
N ALA A 43 14.81 14.63 -9.54
CA ALA A 43 14.23 14.79 -10.87
C ALA A 43 12.70 14.67 -10.86
N THR A 44 12.15 13.74 -10.08
CA THR A 44 10.70 13.65 -9.83
C THR A 44 10.42 13.04 -8.46
N ARG A 45 9.28 13.41 -7.87
CA ARG A 45 8.75 12.81 -6.64
C ARG A 45 7.23 12.69 -6.70
N THR A 46 6.72 11.51 -6.37
CA THR A 46 5.29 11.26 -6.19
C THR A 46 5.08 10.60 -4.84
N SER A 47 4.27 11.19 -3.97
CA SER A 47 4.00 10.66 -2.63
C SER A 47 2.51 10.67 -2.30
N VAL A 48 2.04 9.60 -1.67
CA VAL A 48 0.68 9.45 -1.13
C VAL A 48 0.76 8.84 0.25
N SER A 49 -0.04 9.37 1.18
CA SER A 49 -0.20 8.83 2.52
C SER A 49 -1.69 8.71 2.85
N ILE A 50 -2.07 7.54 3.35
CA ILE A 50 -3.41 7.12 3.76
C ILE A 50 -3.28 6.67 5.21
N PRO A 51 -3.64 7.52 6.18
CA PRO A 51 -3.52 7.20 7.59
C PRO A 51 -4.43 6.06 8.03
N ASP A 52 -5.61 5.96 7.40
CA ASP A 52 -6.60 4.92 7.66
C ASP A 52 -7.21 4.48 6.32
N ILE A 53 -6.91 3.26 5.92
CA ILE A 53 -7.43 2.64 4.69
C ILE A 53 -8.91 2.33 4.82
N GLY A 54 -9.38 1.95 6.01
CA GLY A 54 -10.79 1.66 6.29
C GLY A 54 -11.68 2.89 6.16
N HIS A 55 -11.13 4.08 6.38
CA HIS A 55 -11.83 5.37 6.29
C HIS A 55 -11.24 6.32 5.24
N MET A 56 -10.78 5.77 4.10
CA MET A 56 -10.23 6.58 3.01
C MET A 56 -11.21 7.62 2.47
N SER A 57 -10.77 8.87 2.41
CA SER A 57 -11.50 9.95 1.75
C SER A 57 -11.46 9.79 0.21
N PRO A 58 -12.46 10.33 -0.52
CA PRO A 58 -12.42 10.36 -1.97
C PRO A 58 -11.22 11.13 -2.56
N ALA A 59 -10.63 12.07 -1.81
CA ALA A 59 -9.43 12.77 -2.24
C ALA A 59 -8.20 11.87 -2.15
N GLN A 60 -8.04 11.12 -1.05
CA GLN A 60 -6.98 10.13 -0.88
C GLN A 60 -7.08 9.00 -1.90
N ALA A 61 -8.29 8.50 -2.19
CA ALA A 61 -8.49 7.49 -3.23
C ALA A 61 -8.07 7.99 -4.61
N ARG A 62 -8.39 9.24 -4.97
CA ARG A 62 -7.94 9.86 -6.22
C ARG A 62 -6.42 10.08 -6.25
N ALA A 63 -5.82 10.49 -5.15
CA ALA A 63 -4.37 10.64 -5.05
C ALA A 63 -3.65 9.31 -5.25
N LEU A 64 -4.14 8.23 -4.62
CA LEU A 64 -3.62 6.89 -4.80
C LEU A 64 -3.81 6.39 -6.24
N ALA A 65 -4.99 6.61 -6.84
CA ALA A 65 -5.25 6.29 -8.23
C ALA A 65 -4.41 7.15 -9.21
N ALA A 66 -3.94 8.32 -8.80
CA ALA A 66 -2.99 9.10 -9.59
C ALA A 66 -1.55 8.56 -9.48
N VAL A 67 -1.25 7.76 -8.46
CA VAL A 67 0.00 6.98 -8.41
C VAL A 67 -0.15 5.72 -9.27
N ASP A 68 -1.35 5.15 -9.33
CA ASP A 68 -1.66 3.92 -10.06
C ASP A 68 -2.24 4.19 -11.46
N GLY A 69 -1.41 4.13 -12.48
CA GLY A 69 -1.79 4.38 -13.88
C GLY A 69 -1.13 5.60 -14.53
N VAL A 70 -0.25 6.28 -13.79
CA VAL A 70 0.55 7.37 -14.37
C VAL A 70 1.89 6.83 -14.89
N LEU A 71 2.10 7.04 -16.18
CA LEU A 71 3.39 6.86 -16.82
C LEU A 71 4.23 8.13 -16.55
N THR A 72 5.21 8.03 -15.64
CA THR A 72 6.11 9.15 -15.34
C THR A 72 7.32 9.08 -16.24
N VAL A 73 7.57 10.12 -17.03
CA VAL A 73 8.77 10.22 -17.87
C VAL A 73 9.75 11.19 -17.24
N VAL A 74 10.98 10.72 -17.01
CA VAL A 74 12.11 11.54 -16.57
C VAL A 74 13.13 11.61 -17.69
N GLN A 75 13.59 12.81 -18.05
CA GLN A 75 14.51 13.02 -19.17
C GLN A 75 15.82 13.67 -18.70
N GLY A 76 16.93 12.97 -18.91
CA GLY A 76 18.30 13.48 -18.75
C GLY A 76 18.90 13.84 -20.11
N GLY A 77 19.17 15.13 -20.35
CA GLY A 77 19.69 15.62 -21.63
C GLY A 77 18.62 15.96 -22.68
N GLN A 78 19.06 16.56 -23.79
CA GLN A 78 18.19 16.94 -24.92
C GLN A 78 17.93 15.76 -25.87
N GLY A 79 16.85 15.83 -26.66
CA GLY A 79 16.54 14.85 -27.71
C GLY A 79 15.85 13.57 -27.25
N ASN A 80 15.47 13.48 -25.97
CA ASN A 80 14.68 12.36 -25.47
C ASN A 80 13.23 12.44 -26.01
N THR A 81 12.81 11.45 -26.79
CA THR A 81 11.42 11.33 -27.26
C THR A 81 10.77 10.16 -26.54
N ALA A 82 9.94 10.41 -25.53
CA ALA A 82 9.18 9.35 -24.89
C ALA A 82 8.00 8.97 -25.78
N ALA A 83 8.07 7.83 -26.45
CA ALA A 83 6.90 7.19 -27.03
C ALA A 83 6.10 6.55 -25.89
N LEU A 84 5.17 7.33 -25.32
CA LEU A 84 4.26 6.85 -24.28
C LEU A 84 3.22 5.92 -24.94
N VAL A 85 3.54 4.64 -25.09
CA VAL A 85 2.51 3.65 -25.38
C VAL A 85 1.76 3.38 -24.08
N SER A 86 0.51 3.85 -23.99
CA SER A 86 -0.38 3.50 -22.89
C SER A 86 -0.77 2.02 -23.04
N SER A 87 0.12 1.10 -22.70
CA SER A 87 -0.26 -0.29 -22.46
C SER A 87 -1.09 -0.27 -21.18
N GLY A 88 -2.41 -0.37 -21.32
CA GLY A 88 -3.34 -0.32 -20.20
C GLY A 88 -2.88 -1.22 -19.04
N ALA A 89 -3.04 -0.69 -17.82
CA ALA A 89 -2.79 -1.34 -16.53
C ALA A 89 -1.35 -1.37 -15.97
N ALA A 90 -0.36 -0.71 -16.58
CA ALA A 90 0.99 -0.65 -15.99
C ALA A 90 1.36 0.74 -15.48
N THR A 91 1.49 0.88 -14.16
CA THR A 91 2.18 2.00 -13.53
C THR A 91 3.67 1.88 -13.77
N ALA A 92 4.26 2.77 -14.57
CA ALA A 92 5.67 2.71 -14.94
C ALA A 92 6.35 4.08 -14.84
N THR A 93 7.63 4.06 -14.47
CA THR A 93 8.53 5.21 -14.59
C THR A 93 9.50 4.93 -15.72
N VAL A 94 9.47 5.75 -16.76
CA VAL A 94 10.37 5.66 -17.90
C VAL A 94 11.42 6.74 -17.75
N ILE A 95 12.68 6.34 -17.61
CA ILE A 95 13.81 7.27 -17.54
C ILE A 95 14.54 7.21 -18.87
N GLN A 96 14.62 8.35 -19.56
CA GLN A 96 15.37 8.51 -20.80
C GLN A 96 16.58 9.39 -20.51
N ASN A 97 17.76 8.93 -20.90
CA ASN A 97 18.97 9.67 -20.67
C ASN A 97 19.85 9.62 -21.93
N SER A 98 20.22 10.78 -22.44
CA SER A 98 21.07 10.94 -23.62
C SER A 98 22.48 11.43 -23.28
N LEU A 99 22.79 11.63 -22.00
CA LEU A 99 24.10 12.09 -21.52
C LEU A 99 24.92 10.95 -20.92
N ASP A 100 26.23 10.95 -21.14
CA ASP A 100 27.14 9.99 -20.53
C ASP A 100 27.39 10.28 -19.04
N GLY A 101 27.76 9.23 -18.29
CA GLY A 101 28.24 9.35 -16.90
C GLY A 101 27.19 9.82 -15.88
N GLN A 102 25.90 9.72 -16.20
CA GLN A 102 24.84 10.13 -15.26
C GLN A 102 24.59 9.04 -14.21
N HIS A 103 24.56 9.43 -12.93
CA HIS A 103 24.14 8.55 -11.84
C HIS A 103 22.64 8.72 -11.60
N ILE A 104 21.86 7.70 -11.97
CA ILE A 104 20.40 7.73 -11.88
C ILE A 104 19.95 6.77 -10.78
N GLN A 105 19.17 7.25 -9.83
CA GLN A 105 18.63 6.44 -8.74
C GLN A 105 17.11 6.55 -8.75
N SER A 106 16.41 5.41 -8.82
CA SER A 106 14.95 5.34 -8.68
C SER A 106 14.64 4.56 -7.41
N LEU A 107 13.91 5.18 -6.48
CA LEU A 107 13.54 4.57 -5.21
C LEU A 107 12.02 4.66 -5.03
N THR A 108 11.41 3.52 -4.75
CA THR A 108 10.01 3.43 -4.32
C THR A 108 9.99 2.86 -2.91
N THR A 109 9.52 3.65 -1.96
CA THR A 109 9.28 3.22 -0.59
C THR A 109 7.78 2.98 -0.43
N ILE A 110 7.42 1.84 0.16
CA ILE A 110 6.04 1.51 0.53
C ILE A 110 6.05 1.23 2.03
N ASP A 111 5.21 1.97 2.75
CA ASP A 111 5.01 1.83 4.19
C ASP A 111 3.58 1.35 4.41
N ALA A 112 3.40 0.24 5.12
CA ALA A 112 2.08 -0.23 5.51
C ALA A 112 2.15 -0.71 6.96
N SER A 113 1.21 -0.26 7.79
CA SER A 113 1.12 -0.66 9.19
C SER A 113 -0.30 -1.05 9.54
N VAL A 114 -0.45 -1.86 10.59
CA VAL A 114 -1.75 -2.22 11.15
C VAL A 114 -1.67 -1.98 12.67
N ASP A 115 -2.63 -1.23 13.21
CA ASP A 115 -2.66 -0.88 14.62
C ASP A 115 -3.42 -1.94 15.43
N HIS A 116 -2.68 -2.76 16.18
CA HIS A 116 -3.22 -3.89 16.95
C HIS A 116 -3.32 -3.63 18.46
N LEU A 117 -2.93 -2.44 18.93
CA LEU A 117 -2.78 -2.16 20.37
C LEU A 117 -4.12 -2.23 21.13
N ASP A 118 -5.18 -1.66 20.59
CA ASP A 118 -6.49 -1.69 21.23
C ASP A 118 -7.12 -3.09 21.24
N GLN A 119 -6.86 -3.89 20.21
CA GLN A 119 -7.29 -5.29 20.15
C GLN A 119 -6.56 -6.15 21.19
N PHE A 120 -5.25 -5.93 21.37
CA PHE A 120 -4.52 -6.63 22.41
C PHE A 120 -5.02 -6.26 23.81
N ARG A 121 -5.34 -4.98 24.03
CA ARG A 121 -5.92 -4.51 25.30
C ARG A 121 -7.28 -5.17 25.57
N SER A 122 -8.15 -5.28 24.56
CA SER A 122 -9.47 -5.90 24.74
C SER A 122 -9.38 -7.41 25.00
N ALA A 123 -8.50 -8.13 24.30
CA ALA A 123 -8.27 -9.55 24.54
C ALA A 123 -7.81 -9.81 25.99
N ARG A 124 -6.86 -9.00 26.48
CA ARG A 124 -6.39 -9.06 27.87
C ARG A 124 -7.49 -8.77 28.88
N LEU A 125 -8.35 -7.78 28.60
CA LEU A 125 -9.50 -7.49 29.47
C LEU A 125 -10.47 -8.68 29.50
N GLY A 126 -10.78 -9.29 28.35
CA GLY A 126 -11.59 -10.51 28.27
C GLY A 126 -11.02 -11.65 29.13
N ASP A 127 -9.73 -11.94 28.99
CA ASP A 127 -9.04 -12.97 29.80
C ASP A 127 -9.13 -12.67 31.30
N THR A 128 -8.94 -11.41 31.70
CA THR A 128 -9.03 -11.01 33.12
C THR A 128 -10.44 -11.13 33.68
N LEU A 129 -11.46 -10.74 32.91
CA LEU A 129 -12.86 -10.83 33.31
C LEU A 129 -13.33 -12.29 33.38
N GLN A 130 -12.93 -13.12 32.42
CA GLN A 130 -13.25 -14.54 32.42
C GLN A 130 -12.58 -15.26 33.58
N GLY A 131 -11.32 -14.93 33.88
CA GLY A 131 -10.62 -15.43 35.08
C GLY A 131 -11.32 -15.02 36.38
N ALA A 132 -11.75 -13.77 36.50
CA ALA A 132 -12.46 -13.27 37.68
C ALA A 132 -13.84 -13.93 37.88
N LEU A 133 -14.61 -14.15 36.79
CA LEU A 133 -15.90 -14.84 36.84
C LEU A 133 -15.76 -16.30 37.27
N ILE A 134 -14.76 -17.01 36.74
CA ILE A 134 -14.47 -18.40 37.11
C ILE A 134 -14.04 -18.50 38.59
N GLN A 135 -13.21 -17.57 39.06
CA GLN A 135 -12.82 -17.50 40.47
C GLN A 135 -14.00 -17.13 41.39
N SER A 136 -14.91 -16.29 40.92
CA SER A 136 -16.12 -15.88 41.67
C SER A 136 -17.14 -17.01 41.84
N LEU A 137 -17.21 -17.98 40.92
CA LEU A 137 -18.11 -19.15 41.01
C LEU A 137 -17.51 -20.30 41.83
N GLY A 138 -16.22 -20.22 42.14
CA GLY A 138 -15.50 -21.18 42.99
C GLY A 138 -15.55 -20.87 44.49
N HIS A 139 -16.31 -19.85 44.90
CA HIS A 139 -16.54 -19.43 46.28
C HIS A 139 -18.03 -19.42 46.64
#